data_AF-A0A090RGC7-F1
#
_entry.id   AF-A0A090RGC7-F1
#
_cell.length_a   1.000
_cell.length_b   1.000
_cell.length_c   1.000
_cell.angle_alpha   90.00
_cell.angle_beta   90.00
_cell.angle_gamma   90.00
#
_symmetry.space_group_name_H-M   'P 1'
#
loop_
_entity.id
_entity.type
_entity.pdbx_description
1 polymer ?
#
loop_
_entity_poly.entity_id
_entity_poly.type
_entity_poly.pdbx_seq_one_letter_code
_entity_poly.pdbx_strand_id
1 'polypeptide(L)'
;MKFDSIIIGGGVAGLSCAIRCVESGMKTAVITAGQSAMHFSSGSIDVLSRLPNGESVSTPFDAFPALAEQCPQHPYSKIGVNACREALAWYQGMMEESGVFLTAQADESNHYRVTPMGTFRSTWLSQQTVHQFPMHALADGLSTIALVTVDGFRDFQPQLAASNLAALEAFRDVKIKTANVELPDFETMQRNPCEFRSIDISRVLKDETKLHAFAKSLIKQVGKATW
;
A
#
# COMPACT_ATOMS: atom_id res chain seq x y z
N MET A 1 -9.92 -16.55 33.06
CA MET A 1 -10.55 -15.32 32.51
C MET A 1 -11.80 -15.73 31.74
N LYS A 2 -12.87 -14.92 31.75
CA LYS A 2 -14.09 -15.15 30.93
C LYS A 2 -14.12 -14.09 29.84
N PHE A 3 -14.23 -14.52 28.58
CA PHE A 3 -14.33 -13.67 27.39
C PHE A 3 -15.67 -13.90 26.70
N ASP A 4 -16.23 -12.86 26.10
CA ASP A 4 -17.47 -12.91 25.32
C ASP A 4 -17.18 -13.33 23.87
N SER A 5 -15.99 -12.99 23.36
CA SER A 5 -15.53 -13.35 22.02
C SER A 5 -14.05 -13.74 22.00
N ILE A 6 -13.71 -14.67 21.11
CA ILE A 6 -12.34 -15.11 20.85
C ILE A 6 -12.12 -15.01 19.33
N ILE A 7 -11.15 -14.18 18.93
CA ILE A 7 -10.72 -14.02 17.55
C ILE A 7 -9.43 -14.79 17.34
N ILE A 8 -9.37 -15.63 16.30
CA ILE A 8 -8.18 -16.40 15.94
C ILE A 8 -7.59 -15.79 14.66
N GLY A 9 -6.43 -15.14 14.80
CA GLY A 9 -5.66 -14.52 13.71
C GLY A 9 -5.38 -13.03 13.90
N GLY A 10 -4.10 -12.64 13.82
CA GLY A 10 -3.63 -11.24 13.93
C GLY A 10 -3.55 -10.49 12.59
N GLY A 11 -4.38 -10.85 11.61
CA GLY A 11 -4.49 -10.13 10.32
C GLY A 11 -5.42 -8.93 10.42
N VAL A 12 -5.50 -8.12 9.35
CA VAL A 12 -6.39 -6.94 9.29
C VAL A 12 -7.85 -7.30 9.61
N ALA A 13 -8.38 -8.39 9.05
CA ALA A 13 -9.76 -8.81 9.32
C ALA A 13 -9.99 -9.19 10.80
N GLY A 14 -9.05 -9.93 11.39
CA GLY A 14 -9.15 -10.36 12.79
C GLY A 14 -9.01 -9.19 13.76
N LEU A 15 -8.04 -8.31 13.54
CA LEU A 15 -7.84 -7.12 14.37
C LEU A 15 -8.99 -6.13 14.23
N SER A 16 -9.49 -5.88 13.01
CA SER A 16 -10.68 -5.06 12.81
C SER A 16 -11.90 -5.65 13.52
N CYS A 17 -12.12 -6.96 13.43
CA CYS A 17 -13.21 -7.63 14.15
C CYS A 17 -13.05 -7.49 15.67
N ALA A 18 -11.85 -7.65 16.20
CA ALA A 18 -11.57 -7.51 17.62
C ALA A 18 -11.85 -6.08 18.12
N ILE A 19 -11.44 -5.06 17.37
CA ILE A 19 -11.71 -3.65 17.70
C ILE A 19 -13.22 -3.39 17.71
N ARG A 20 -13.96 -3.80 16.68
CA ARG A 20 -15.43 -3.68 16.62
C ARG A 20 -16.11 -4.38 17.81
N CYS A 21 -15.57 -5.53 18.24
CA CYS A 21 -16.09 -6.24 19.40
C CYS A 21 -15.90 -5.44 20.69
N VAL A 22 -14.71 -4.87 20.88
CA VAL A 22 -14.41 -4.03 22.05
C VAL A 22 -15.21 -2.73 22.04
N GLU A 23 -15.37 -2.07 20.88
CA GLU A 23 -16.26 -0.90 20.71
C GLU A 23 -17.71 -1.21 21.11
N SER A 24 -18.13 -2.46 20.92
CA SER A 24 -19.45 -2.96 21.32
C SER A 24 -19.53 -3.39 22.80
N GLY A 25 -18.46 -3.18 23.58
CA GLY A 25 -18.39 -3.51 25.00
C GLY A 25 -18.06 -4.97 25.34
N MET A 26 -17.69 -5.79 24.36
CA MET A 26 -17.38 -7.21 24.59
C MET A 26 -15.97 -7.44 25.14
N LYS A 27 -15.83 -8.34 26.12
CA LYS A 27 -14.53 -8.85 26.57
C LYS A 27 -13.95 -9.76 25.50
N THR A 28 -13.04 -9.21 24.70
CA THR A 28 -12.52 -9.86 23.50
C THR A 28 -11.09 -10.36 23.73
N ALA A 29 -10.79 -11.60 23.35
CA ALA A 29 -9.43 -12.13 23.27
C ALA A 29 -9.00 -12.31 21.82
N VAL A 30 -7.77 -11.92 21.48
CA VAL A 30 -7.14 -12.21 20.18
C VAL A 30 -6.05 -13.24 20.38
N ILE A 31 -6.16 -14.37 19.68
CA ILE A 31 -5.15 -15.43 19.66
C ILE A 31 -4.45 -15.35 18.31
N THR A 32 -3.14 -15.14 18.33
CA THR A 32 -2.30 -15.10 17.12
C THR A 32 -1.04 -15.91 17.34
N ALA A 33 -0.57 -16.56 16.28
CA ALA A 33 0.71 -17.27 16.25
C ALA A 33 1.62 -16.60 15.22
N GLY A 34 2.77 -16.10 15.67
CA GLY A 34 3.74 -15.44 14.80
C GLY A 34 3.37 -14.00 14.39
N GLN A 35 4.12 -13.48 13.42
CA GLN A 35 3.96 -12.14 12.86
C GLN A 35 2.89 -12.12 11.76
N SER A 36 2.15 -11.02 11.68
CA SER A 36 1.12 -10.82 10.66
C SER A 36 1.71 -10.57 9.27
N ALA A 37 0.99 -10.98 8.22
CA ALA A 37 1.34 -10.64 6.83
C ALA A 37 1.26 -9.13 6.54
N MET A 38 0.74 -8.32 7.47
CA MET A 38 0.68 -6.87 7.36
C MET A 38 2.06 -6.22 7.11
N HIS A 39 3.16 -6.83 7.56
CA HIS A 39 4.54 -6.35 7.28
C HIS A 39 4.94 -6.41 5.80
N PHE A 40 4.23 -7.20 4.99
CA PHE A 40 4.41 -7.31 3.54
C PHE A 40 3.25 -6.70 2.75
N SER A 41 2.29 -6.09 3.46
CA SER A 41 1.18 -5.40 2.83
C SER A 41 1.65 -4.08 2.24
N SER A 42 1.01 -3.67 1.16
CA SER A 42 1.21 -2.36 0.56
C SER A 42 0.61 -1.20 1.34
N GLY A 43 -0.20 -1.47 2.37
CA GLY A 43 -0.94 -0.45 3.11
C GLY A 43 -2.16 0.12 2.37
N SER A 44 -2.29 -0.10 1.06
CA SER A 44 -3.48 0.21 0.28
C SER A 44 -4.64 -0.77 0.55
N ILE A 45 -5.88 -0.29 0.39
CA ILE A 45 -7.10 -1.11 0.52
C ILE A 45 -7.76 -1.20 -0.86
N ASP A 46 -7.72 -2.41 -1.42
CA ASP A 46 -8.31 -2.70 -2.72
C ASP A 46 -9.83 -2.87 -2.56
N VAL A 47 -10.60 -2.30 -3.49
CA VAL A 47 -12.05 -2.53 -3.59
C VAL A 47 -12.37 -2.87 -5.04
N LEU A 48 -12.97 -4.04 -5.26
CA LEU A 48 -13.48 -4.57 -6.52
C LEU A 48 -12.83 -3.97 -7.80
N SER A 49 -11.72 -4.56 -8.24
CA SER A 49 -11.02 -4.11 -9.45
C SER A 49 -11.41 -4.87 -10.72
N ARG A 50 -12.07 -6.02 -10.58
CA ARG A 50 -12.57 -6.83 -11.69
C ARG A 50 -13.85 -7.57 -11.33
N LEU A 51 -14.73 -7.75 -12.31
CA LEU A 51 -15.88 -8.64 -12.23
C LEU A 51 -15.48 -10.11 -12.50
N PRO A 52 -16.33 -11.09 -12.13
CA PRO A 52 -16.06 -12.52 -12.38
C PRO A 52 -15.79 -12.88 -13.83
N ASN A 53 -16.39 -12.16 -14.78
CA ASN A 53 -16.16 -12.30 -16.21
C ASN A 53 -14.80 -11.73 -16.69
N GLY A 54 -14.02 -11.11 -15.80
CA GLY A 54 -12.71 -10.53 -16.08
C GLY A 54 -12.71 -9.06 -16.48
N GLU A 55 -13.89 -8.44 -16.64
CA GLU A 55 -14.02 -7.00 -16.94
C GLU A 55 -13.37 -6.15 -15.85
N SER A 56 -12.61 -5.14 -16.24
CA SER A 56 -11.99 -4.19 -15.32
C SER A 56 -13.03 -3.23 -14.75
N VAL A 57 -12.88 -2.89 -13.47
CA VAL A 57 -13.79 -2.00 -12.74
C VAL A 57 -13.03 -0.74 -12.30
N SER A 58 -13.47 0.42 -12.81
CA SER A 58 -12.96 1.73 -12.39
C SER A 58 -13.76 2.33 -11.25
N THR A 59 -15.09 2.26 -11.26
CA THR A 59 -15.94 2.74 -10.17
C THR A 59 -16.45 1.55 -9.34
N PRO A 60 -15.75 1.17 -8.25
CA PRO A 60 -16.00 -0.10 -7.58
C PRO A 60 -17.41 -0.24 -7.04
N PHE A 61 -17.98 0.83 -6.46
CA PHE A 61 -19.30 0.75 -5.82
C PHE A 61 -20.45 0.67 -6.84
N ASP A 62 -20.31 1.27 -8.02
CA ASP A 62 -21.30 1.18 -9.09
C ASP A 62 -21.36 -0.22 -9.71
N ALA A 63 -20.28 -0.99 -9.58
CA ALA A 63 -20.18 -2.35 -10.10
C ALA A 63 -20.80 -3.43 -9.18
N PHE A 64 -21.26 -3.07 -7.97
CA PHE A 64 -21.87 -4.03 -7.03
C PHE A 64 -23.12 -4.72 -7.59
N PRO A 65 -24.07 -4.03 -8.27
CA PRO A 65 -25.22 -4.69 -8.89
C PRO A 65 -24.82 -5.74 -9.94
N ALA A 66 -23.88 -5.41 -10.83
CA ALA A 66 -23.36 -6.33 -11.83
C ALA A 66 -22.64 -7.53 -11.17
N LEU A 67 -21.87 -7.29 -10.10
CA LEU A 67 -21.25 -8.35 -9.31
C LEU A 67 -22.28 -9.28 -8.66
N ALA A 68 -23.38 -8.72 -8.15
CA ALA A 68 -24.44 -9.49 -7.53
C ALA A 68 -25.19 -10.37 -8.54
N GLU A 69 -25.39 -9.89 -9.76
CA GLU A 69 -25.95 -10.68 -10.86
C GLU A 69 -25.01 -11.82 -11.28
N GLN A 70 -23.73 -11.53 -11.50
CA GLN A 70 -22.75 -12.52 -11.96
C GLN A 70 -22.36 -13.52 -10.87
N CYS A 71 -22.26 -13.07 -9.62
CA CYS A 71 -21.85 -13.91 -8.48
C CYS A 71 -22.62 -13.52 -7.20
N PRO A 72 -23.85 -14.03 -7.02
CA PRO A 72 -24.68 -13.76 -5.83
C PRO A 72 -24.08 -14.28 -4.50
N GLN A 73 -23.07 -15.14 -4.57
CA GLN A 73 -22.37 -15.70 -3.40
C GLN A 73 -21.09 -14.95 -3.05
N HIS A 74 -20.69 -13.95 -3.84
CA HIS A 74 -19.52 -13.13 -3.53
C HIS A 74 -19.74 -12.35 -2.21
N PRO A 75 -18.73 -12.20 -1.34
CA PRO A 75 -18.87 -11.49 -0.07
C PRO A 75 -19.47 -10.08 -0.20
N TYR A 76 -19.02 -9.29 -1.17
CA TYR A 76 -19.61 -7.97 -1.45
C TYR A 76 -21.09 -8.03 -1.88
N SER A 77 -21.51 -9.08 -2.59
CA SER A 77 -22.92 -9.28 -2.96
C SER A 77 -23.79 -9.65 -1.76
N LYS A 78 -23.22 -10.31 -0.74
CA LYS A 78 -23.91 -10.65 0.51
C LYS A 78 -24.00 -9.47 1.49
N ILE A 79 -22.90 -8.74 1.63
CA ILE A 79 -22.78 -7.61 2.56
C ILE A 79 -23.54 -6.40 2.01
N GLY A 80 -23.50 -6.18 0.70
CA GLY A 80 -24.10 -5.04 0.02
C GLY A 80 -23.23 -3.78 0.08
N VAL A 81 -23.54 -2.84 -0.81
CA VAL A 81 -22.72 -1.63 -1.02
C VAL A 81 -22.66 -0.72 0.20
N ASN A 82 -23.79 -0.53 0.90
CA ASN A 82 -23.87 0.39 2.04
C ASN A 82 -23.01 -0.09 3.22
N ALA A 83 -23.14 -1.36 3.61
CA ALA A 83 -22.34 -1.92 4.70
C ALA A 83 -20.84 -1.95 4.34
N CYS A 84 -20.48 -2.16 3.07
CA CYS A 84 -19.09 -2.02 2.63
C CYS A 84 -18.57 -0.58 2.78
N ARG A 85 -19.35 0.43 2.37
CA ARG A 85 -18.98 1.85 2.52
C ARG A 85 -18.84 2.25 3.98
N GLU A 86 -19.78 1.84 4.83
CA GLU A 86 -19.73 2.09 6.27
C GLU A 86 -18.49 1.45 6.92
N ALA A 87 -18.17 0.21 6.56
CA ALA A 87 -16.98 -0.47 7.08
C ALA A 87 -15.67 0.21 6.62
N LEU A 88 -15.61 0.67 5.36
CA LEU A 88 -14.46 1.40 4.83
C LEU A 88 -14.30 2.76 5.50
N ALA A 89 -15.38 3.50 5.72
CA ALA A 89 -15.36 4.79 6.41
C ALA A 89 -14.91 4.64 7.87
N TRP A 90 -15.42 3.63 8.58
CA TRP A 90 -14.96 3.30 9.94
C TRP A 90 -13.46 2.98 9.95
N TYR A 91 -13.01 2.13 9.03
CA TYR A 91 -11.59 1.75 8.95
C TYR A 91 -10.69 2.95 8.64
N GLN A 92 -11.10 3.82 7.71
CA GLN A 92 -10.38 5.05 7.36
C GLN A 92 -10.25 5.98 8.57
N GLY A 93 -11.34 6.22 9.31
CA GLY A 93 -11.31 7.05 10.52
C GLY A 93 -10.41 6.48 11.62
N MET A 94 -10.49 5.17 11.88
CA MET A 94 -9.62 4.49 12.85
C MET A 94 -8.12 4.62 12.48
N MET A 95 -7.79 4.50 11.19
CA MET A 95 -6.41 4.66 10.73
C MET A 95 -5.93 6.12 10.84
N GLU A 96 -6.81 7.08 10.57
CA GLU A 96 -6.54 8.51 10.72
C GLU A 96 -6.25 8.89 12.18
N GLU A 97 -7.01 8.36 13.15
CA GLU A 97 -6.73 8.53 14.58
C GLU A 97 -5.35 8.01 14.98
N SER A 98 -4.83 7.02 14.24
CA SER A 98 -3.49 6.46 14.41
C SER A 98 -2.40 7.20 13.59
N GLY A 99 -2.73 8.32 12.95
CA GLY A 99 -1.81 9.13 12.13
C GLY A 99 -1.54 8.57 10.73
N VAL A 100 -2.34 7.60 10.28
CA VAL A 100 -2.23 7.00 8.95
C VAL A 100 -3.40 7.45 8.08
N PHE A 101 -3.13 8.45 7.25
CA PHE A 101 -4.13 9.02 6.35
C PHE A 101 -4.25 8.15 5.10
N LEU A 102 -5.42 7.53 4.95
CA LEU A 102 -5.81 6.78 3.76
C LEU A 102 -6.75 7.67 2.93
N THR A 103 -6.49 7.80 1.63
CA THR A 103 -7.31 8.63 0.73
C THR A 103 -7.66 7.87 -0.54
N ALA A 104 -8.80 8.22 -1.14
CA ALA A 104 -9.24 7.79 -2.46
C ALA A 104 -9.20 8.98 -3.44
N GLN A 105 -9.40 8.70 -4.73
CA GLN A 105 -9.62 9.76 -5.73
C GLN A 105 -10.92 10.53 -5.43
N ALA A 106 -10.97 11.80 -5.85
CA ALA A 106 -12.12 12.68 -5.59
C ALA A 106 -13.43 12.21 -6.26
N ASP A 107 -13.33 11.47 -7.36
CA ASP A 107 -14.45 10.85 -8.07
C ASP A 107 -14.80 9.45 -7.55
N GLU A 108 -14.19 9.03 -6.44
CA GLU A 108 -14.29 7.69 -5.85
C GLU A 108 -13.89 6.53 -6.78
N SER A 109 -13.25 6.81 -7.91
CA SER A 109 -12.71 5.76 -8.77
C SER A 109 -11.56 5.03 -8.08
N ASN A 110 -11.39 3.77 -8.44
CA ASN A 110 -10.13 3.08 -8.21
C ASN A 110 -8.99 3.87 -8.87
N HIS A 111 -7.82 3.83 -8.25
CA HIS A 111 -6.58 4.32 -8.84
C HIS A 111 -5.56 3.19 -8.92
N TYR A 112 -4.49 3.44 -9.65
CA TYR A 112 -3.37 2.53 -9.71
C TYR A 112 -2.27 2.93 -8.72
N ARG A 113 -1.56 1.93 -8.24
CA ARG A 113 -0.27 2.06 -7.56
C ARG A 113 0.79 1.29 -8.32
N VAL A 114 2.00 1.83 -8.37
CA VAL A 114 3.14 1.14 -8.98
C VAL A 114 3.61 0.00 -8.08
N THR A 115 3.95 -1.14 -8.66
CA THR A 115 4.54 -2.27 -7.95
C THR A 115 6.07 -2.20 -8.01
N PRO A 116 6.79 -2.93 -7.14
CA PRO A 116 8.24 -3.09 -7.24
C PRO A 116 8.74 -3.66 -8.57
N MET A 117 7.85 -4.28 -9.37
CA MET A 117 8.17 -4.77 -10.70
C MET A 117 7.98 -3.70 -11.79
N GLY A 118 7.56 -2.47 -11.48
CA GLY A 118 7.24 -1.45 -12.49
C GLY A 118 5.94 -1.75 -13.25
N THR A 119 5.01 -2.46 -12.61
CA THR A 119 3.65 -2.69 -13.13
C THR A 119 2.62 -1.97 -12.27
N PHE A 120 1.35 -1.99 -12.65
CA PHE A 120 0.28 -1.33 -11.91
C PHE A 120 -0.69 -2.32 -11.26
N ARG A 121 -1.12 -1.99 -10.05
CA ARG A 121 -2.20 -2.68 -9.32
C ARG A 121 -3.30 -1.67 -8.98
N SER A 122 -4.54 -2.05 -9.24
CA SER A 122 -5.72 -1.23 -8.91
C SER A 122 -6.02 -1.33 -7.42
N THR A 123 -6.40 -0.21 -6.80
CA THR A 123 -6.76 -0.08 -5.39
C THR A 123 -7.74 1.09 -5.21
N TRP A 124 -8.41 1.19 -4.07
CA TRP A 124 -9.34 2.29 -3.79
C TRP A 124 -8.81 3.27 -2.72
N LEU A 125 -8.29 2.78 -1.60
CA LEU A 125 -7.60 3.62 -0.61
C LEU A 125 -6.09 3.45 -0.71
N SER A 126 -5.35 4.52 -0.51
CA SER A 126 -3.90 4.49 -0.40
C SER A 126 -3.38 5.43 0.66
N GLN A 127 -2.26 5.06 1.26
CA GLN A 127 -1.59 5.88 2.27
C GLN A 127 -1.03 7.16 1.63
N GLN A 128 -0.90 8.21 2.44
CA GLN A 128 -0.31 9.51 2.08
C GLN A 128 1.03 9.47 1.32
N THR A 129 1.83 8.41 1.47
CA THR A 129 3.13 8.24 0.80
C THR A 129 3.03 7.50 -0.54
N VAL A 130 1.84 7.05 -0.94
CA VAL A 130 1.59 6.32 -2.18
C VAL A 130 0.95 7.27 -3.19
N HIS A 131 1.66 7.54 -4.29
CA HIS A 131 1.10 8.30 -5.40
C HIS A 131 -0.06 7.52 -6.04
N GLN A 132 -1.19 8.19 -6.21
CA GLN A 132 -2.41 7.62 -6.76
C GLN A 132 -2.48 7.93 -8.26
N PHE A 133 -2.13 6.95 -9.08
CA PHE A 133 -2.13 7.09 -10.54
C PHE A 133 -3.57 6.99 -11.06
N PRO A 134 -4.15 8.04 -11.66
CA PRO A 134 -5.51 7.98 -12.19
C PRO A 134 -5.64 6.90 -13.27
N MET A 135 -6.76 6.16 -13.28
CA MET A 135 -6.90 5.01 -14.19
C MET A 135 -6.87 5.38 -15.68
N HIS A 136 -7.29 6.60 -16.02
CA HIS A 136 -7.38 7.08 -17.39
C HIS A 136 -6.25 8.03 -17.78
N ALA A 137 -5.33 8.34 -16.86
CA ALA A 137 -4.31 9.39 -17.04
C ALA A 137 -3.04 9.06 -16.23
N LEU A 138 -2.47 7.87 -16.44
CA LEU A 138 -1.36 7.34 -15.62
C LEU A 138 -0.17 8.30 -15.45
N ALA A 139 0.25 8.99 -16.50
CA ALA A 139 1.45 9.84 -16.45
C ALA A 139 1.13 11.35 -16.40
N ASP A 140 -0.14 11.70 -16.23
CA ASP A 140 -0.54 13.10 -16.29
C ASP A 140 0.09 13.91 -15.14
N GLY A 141 0.61 15.09 -15.47
CA GLY A 141 1.38 15.92 -14.55
C GLY A 141 2.77 15.39 -14.16
N LEU A 142 3.21 14.22 -14.63
CA LEU A 142 4.52 13.67 -14.29
C LEU A 142 5.58 14.05 -15.34
N SER A 143 6.63 14.75 -14.91
CA SER A 143 7.78 15.06 -15.78
C SER A 143 8.98 14.14 -15.53
N THR A 144 9.12 13.61 -14.31
CA THR A 144 10.25 12.78 -13.90
C THR A 144 9.84 11.79 -12.82
N ILE A 145 10.30 10.55 -12.93
CA ILE A 145 10.16 9.51 -11.90
C ILE A 145 11.56 9.05 -11.49
N ALA A 146 11.80 8.99 -10.18
CA ALA A 146 13.02 8.42 -9.63
C ALA A 146 12.70 7.10 -8.92
N LEU A 147 13.29 6.01 -9.40
CA LEU A 147 13.21 4.70 -8.77
C LEU A 147 14.50 4.46 -8.00
N VAL A 148 14.41 4.42 -6.67
CA VAL A 148 15.58 4.39 -5.81
C VAL A 148 15.57 3.17 -4.92
N THR A 149 16.68 2.46 -4.87
CA THR A 149 16.90 1.37 -3.90
C THR A 149 18.01 1.76 -2.93
N VAL A 150 18.08 1.02 -1.83
CA VAL A 150 19.17 1.11 -0.86
C VAL A 150 20.21 0.07 -1.20
N ASP A 151 21.49 0.43 -1.15
CA ASP A 151 22.56 -0.55 -1.40
C ASP A 151 22.46 -1.76 -0.46
N GLY A 152 22.52 -2.96 -1.04
CA GLY A 152 22.31 -4.22 -0.33
C GLY A 152 20.85 -4.63 -0.13
N PHE A 153 19.87 -3.78 -0.46
CA PHE A 153 18.44 -4.14 -0.39
C PHE A 153 18.01 -4.98 -1.59
N ARG A 154 17.52 -6.19 -1.31
CA ARG A 154 17.30 -7.22 -2.33
C ARG A 154 15.88 -7.24 -2.90
N ASP A 155 14.94 -6.62 -2.20
CA ASP A 155 13.51 -6.76 -2.52
C ASP A 155 13.02 -5.74 -3.56
N PHE A 156 13.88 -4.79 -3.98
CA PHE A 156 13.56 -3.83 -5.03
C PHE A 156 14.71 -3.64 -6.02
N GLN A 157 14.43 -3.86 -7.30
CA GLN A 157 15.37 -3.68 -8.41
C GLN A 157 14.91 -2.51 -9.30
N PRO A 158 15.47 -1.30 -9.13
CA PRO A 158 15.02 -0.10 -9.84
C PRO A 158 15.09 -0.22 -11.36
N GLN A 159 16.11 -0.90 -11.90
CA GLN A 159 16.31 -1.01 -13.34
C GLN A 159 15.21 -1.85 -13.99
N LEU A 160 14.76 -2.94 -13.34
CA LEU A 160 13.66 -3.75 -13.82
C LEU A 160 12.36 -2.94 -13.84
N ALA A 161 12.08 -2.23 -12.75
CA ALA A 161 10.89 -1.38 -12.66
C ALA A 161 10.94 -0.24 -13.70
N ALA A 162 12.11 0.37 -13.92
CA ALA A 162 12.31 1.40 -14.93
C ALA A 162 12.03 0.86 -16.34
N SER A 163 12.57 -0.31 -16.69
CA SER A 163 12.35 -0.93 -17.99
C SER A 163 10.87 -1.21 -18.25
N ASN A 164 10.14 -1.71 -17.26
CA ASN A 164 8.71 -1.99 -17.41
C ASN A 164 7.86 -0.72 -17.53
N LEU A 165 8.19 0.34 -16.77
CA LEU A 165 7.50 1.63 -16.90
C LEU A 165 7.80 2.30 -18.24
N ALA A 166 9.06 2.32 -18.68
CA ALA A 166 9.47 2.93 -19.95
C ALA A 166 8.86 2.23 -21.17
N ALA A 167 8.44 0.97 -21.05
CA ALA A 167 7.76 0.23 -22.12
C ALA A 167 6.29 0.65 -22.31
N LEU A 168 5.70 1.40 -21.36
CA LEU A 168 4.33 1.87 -21.45
C LEU A 168 4.26 3.21 -22.19
N GLU A 169 3.39 3.31 -23.19
CA GLU A 169 3.23 4.52 -24.00
C GLU A 169 2.94 5.77 -23.16
N ALA A 170 2.19 5.62 -22.06
CA ALA A 170 1.87 6.70 -21.14
C ALA A 170 3.13 7.40 -20.59
N PHE A 171 4.25 6.68 -20.42
CA PHE A 171 5.48 7.21 -19.83
C PHE A 171 6.53 7.64 -20.86
N ARG A 172 6.19 7.72 -22.16
CA ARG A 172 7.13 8.07 -23.23
C ARG A 172 7.86 9.40 -22.97
N ASP A 173 7.13 10.41 -22.51
CA ASP A 173 7.67 11.75 -22.27
C ASP A 173 8.11 11.98 -20.81
N VAL A 174 8.06 10.93 -19.98
CA VAL A 174 8.44 10.98 -18.57
C VAL A 174 9.90 10.54 -18.40
N LYS A 175 10.73 11.39 -17.80
CA LYS A 175 12.12 11.03 -17.52
C LYS A 175 12.21 10.04 -16.35
N ILE A 176 12.52 8.78 -16.63
CA ILE A 176 12.73 7.75 -15.59
C ILE A 176 14.22 7.66 -15.22
N LYS A 177 14.53 7.84 -13.93
CA LYS A 177 15.87 7.69 -13.37
C LYS A 177 15.91 6.52 -12.41
N THR A 178 17.07 5.87 -12.32
CA THR A 178 17.35 4.88 -11.29
C THR A 178 18.53 5.32 -10.45
N ALA A 179 18.52 4.95 -9.17
CA ALA A 179 19.60 5.28 -8.25
C ALA A 179 19.72 4.22 -7.15
N ASN A 180 20.95 4.08 -6.66
CA ASN A 180 21.29 3.28 -5.50
C ASN A 180 21.89 4.20 -4.45
N VAL A 181 21.26 4.25 -3.28
CA VAL A 181 21.68 5.14 -2.20
C VAL A 181 22.17 4.31 -1.02
N GLU A 182 23.39 4.58 -0.59
CA GLU A 182 23.96 3.96 0.59
C GLU A 182 23.32 4.51 1.87
N LEU A 183 23.10 3.64 2.87
CA LEU A 183 22.68 4.08 4.20
C LEU A 183 23.86 4.67 4.99
N PRO A 184 23.64 5.69 5.82
CA PRO A 184 24.67 6.16 6.74
C PRO A 184 25.14 5.06 7.69
N ASP A 185 26.45 4.98 7.90
CA ASP A 185 27.14 3.98 8.74
C ASP A 185 26.97 2.52 8.30
N PHE A 186 26.68 2.27 7.01
CA PHE A 186 26.47 0.94 6.46
C PHE A 186 27.63 -0.04 6.74
N GLU A 187 28.88 0.45 6.79
CA GLU A 187 30.06 -0.36 7.13
C GLU A 187 30.04 -0.93 8.55
N THR A 188 29.34 -0.28 9.49
CA THR A 188 29.25 -0.70 10.89
C THR A 188 28.08 -1.66 11.16
N MET A 189 27.15 -1.79 10.22
CA MET A 189 26.08 -2.78 10.30
C MET A 189 26.68 -4.17 10.05
N GLN A 190 26.81 -4.98 11.09
CA GLN A 190 27.33 -6.35 10.99
C GLN A 190 26.55 -7.11 9.89
N ARG A 191 27.27 -7.51 8.84
CA ARG A 191 26.71 -8.17 7.66
C ARG A 191 26.29 -9.59 7.99
N ASN A 192 25.10 -9.77 8.54
CA ASN A 192 24.39 -11.02 8.33
C ASN A 192 23.59 -10.87 7.02
N PRO A 193 23.86 -11.66 5.96
CA PRO A 193 23.18 -11.52 4.67
C PRO A 193 21.65 -11.72 4.71
N CYS A 194 21.10 -12.13 5.85
CA CYS A 194 19.67 -12.25 6.11
C CYS A 194 19.03 -11.05 6.84
N GLU A 195 19.81 -10.07 7.31
CA GLU A 195 19.36 -8.98 8.21
C GLU A 195 19.11 -7.63 7.51
N PHE A 196 19.07 -7.58 6.18
CA PHE A 196 18.81 -6.34 5.45
C PHE A 196 17.39 -6.27 4.90
N ARG A 197 16.41 -6.35 5.81
CA ARG A 197 14.98 -6.23 5.51
C ARG A 197 14.51 -4.78 5.64
N SER A 198 13.32 -4.49 5.12
CA SER A 198 12.68 -3.17 5.25
C SER A 198 12.58 -2.67 6.68
N ILE A 199 12.36 -3.57 7.65
CA ILE A 199 12.28 -3.23 9.08
C ILE A 199 13.63 -2.78 9.66
N ASP A 200 14.74 -3.36 9.21
CA ASP A 200 16.08 -2.98 9.65
C ASP A 200 16.45 -1.60 9.11
N ILE A 201 16.17 -1.36 7.82
CA ILE A 201 16.31 -0.04 7.19
C ILE A 201 15.46 1.00 7.92
N SER A 202 14.20 0.67 8.21
CA SER A 202 13.30 1.56 8.96
C SER A 202 13.86 1.89 10.34
N ARG A 203 14.42 0.92 11.06
CA ARG A 203 15.03 1.13 12.37
C ARG A 203 16.25 2.07 12.31
N VAL A 204 17.09 1.95 11.28
CA VAL A 204 18.24 2.86 11.07
C VAL A 204 17.75 4.28 10.77
N LEU A 205 16.74 4.42 9.92
CA LEU A 205 16.19 5.71 9.50
C LEU A 205 15.27 6.37 10.55
N LYS A 206 15.05 5.74 11.71
CA LYS A 206 14.43 6.41 12.87
C LYS A 206 15.35 7.45 13.49
N ASP A 207 16.67 7.32 13.33
CA ASP A 207 17.62 8.36 13.73
C ASP A 207 17.52 9.53 12.74
N GLU A 208 17.09 10.69 13.21
CA GLU A 208 16.92 11.88 12.38
C GLU A 208 18.21 12.29 11.68
N THR A 209 19.37 12.13 12.31
CA THR A 209 20.67 12.48 11.71
C THR A 209 20.93 11.62 10.48
N LYS A 210 20.65 10.31 10.60
CA LYS A 210 20.79 9.35 9.50
C LYS A 210 19.76 9.60 8.41
N LEU A 211 18.51 9.90 8.79
CA LEU A 211 17.46 10.24 7.84
C LEU A 211 17.83 11.49 7.01
N HIS A 212 18.34 12.54 7.65
CA HIS A 212 18.79 13.75 6.97
C HIS A 212 19.97 13.49 6.02
N ALA A 213 20.94 12.67 6.45
CA ALA A 213 22.07 12.28 5.61
C ALA A 213 21.61 11.48 4.37
N PHE A 214 20.71 10.50 4.58
CA PHE A 214 20.10 9.71 3.50
C PHE A 214 19.32 10.60 2.52
N ALA A 215 18.49 11.52 3.03
CA ALA A 215 17.73 12.45 2.20
C ALA A 215 18.64 13.37 1.37
N LYS A 216 19.76 13.86 1.94
CA LYS A 216 20.76 14.65 1.19
C LYS A 216 21.40 13.82 0.06
N SER A 217 21.75 12.56 0.34
CA SER A 217 22.30 11.65 -0.67
C SER A 217 21.31 11.39 -1.80
N LEU A 218 20.05 11.13 -1.45
CA LEU A 218 18.94 10.96 -2.39
C LEU A 218 18.80 12.18 -3.31
N ILE A 219 18.69 13.39 -2.74
CA ILE A 219 18.55 14.64 -3.50
C ILE A 219 19.74 14.85 -4.45
N LYS A 220 20.96 14.55 -4.00
CA LYS A 220 22.17 14.67 -4.82
C LYS A 220 22.14 13.74 -6.04
N GLN A 221 21.62 12.52 -5.88
CA GLN A 221 21.60 11.52 -6.96
C GLN A 221 20.46 11.73 -7.95
N VAL A 222 19.23 11.96 -7.48
CA VAL A 222 18.04 11.96 -8.36
C VAL A 222 17.40 13.33 -8.55
N GLY A 223 17.77 14.32 -7.72
CA GLY A 223 17.18 15.66 -7.68
C GLY A 223 16.09 15.80 -6.61
N LYS A 224 15.46 16.98 -6.53
CA LYS A 224 14.29 17.20 -5.67
C LYS A 224 13.02 16.81 -6.42
N ALA A 225 12.05 16.27 -5.68
CA ALA A 225 10.69 16.13 -6.20
C ALA A 225 10.10 17.52 -6.43
N THR A 226 9.57 17.74 -7.63
CA THR A 226 8.73 18.90 -7.96
C THR A 226 7.29 18.45 -7.81
N TRP A 227 6.60 19.00 -6.80
CA TRP A 227 5.16 18.80 -6.59
C TRP A 227 4.41 19.99 -7.17
#